data_AF-A0A935KXL4-F1
#
_entry.id   AF-A0A935KXL4-F1
#
_cell.length_a   1.000
_cell.length_b   1.000
_cell.length_c   1.000
_cell.angle_alpha   90.00
_cell.angle_beta   90.00
_cell.angle_gamma   90.00
#
_symmetry.space_group_name_H-M   'P 1'
#
loop_
_entity.id
_entity.type
_entity.pdbx_description
1 polymer ?
#
loop_
_entity_poly.entity_id
_entity_poly.type
_entity_poly.pdbx_seq_one_letter_code
_entity_poly.pdbx_strand_id
1 'polypeptide(L)'
;MNISLLHSSMEPLLYGVIIFLGIASMWYKITTRRWLAATIEITVFVLVFKLHGGTMNGGFAATVAALLAGLILPLFVRRGT
;
A
#
# COMPACT_ATOMS: atom_id res chain seq x y z
N MET A 1 -0.94 -34.65 12.95
CA MET A 1 -0.84 -33.29 12.38
C MET A 1 0.49 -32.70 12.79
N ASN A 2 1.41 -32.58 11.84
CA ASN A 2 2.77 -32.11 12.10
C ASN A 2 2.79 -30.59 12.27
N ILE A 3 3.36 -30.14 13.38
CA ILE A 3 3.42 -28.76 13.87
C ILE A 3 4.39 -27.91 13.02
N SER A 4 5.07 -28.53 12.04
CA SER A 4 6.04 -27.89 11.14
C SER A 4 5.42 -27.01 10.04
N LEU A 5 4.11 -27.12 9.76
CA LEU A 5 3.40 -26.17 8.87
C LEU A 5 3.08 -24.83 9.55
N LEU A 6 3.22 -24.75 10.88
CA LEU A 6 2.85 -23.56 11.67
C LEU A 6 4.00 -22.54 11.80
N HIS A 7 5.25 -22.94 11.51
CA HIS A 7 6.44 -22.10 11.75
C HIS A 7 6.85 -21.23 10.53
N SER A 8 6.13 -21.31 9.41
CA SER A 8 6.36 -20.51 8.19
C SER A 8 5.14 -19.67 7.74
N SER A 9 4.05 -19.68 8.51
CA SER A 9 2.71 -19.32 8.02
C SER A 9 2.17 -17.95 8.46
N MET A 10 3.05 -17.01 8.84
CA MET A 10 2.64 -15.65 9.25
C MET A 10 2.67 -14.64 8.09
N GLU A 11 3.42 -14.91 7.01
CA GLU A 11 3.53 -14.00 5.85
C GLU A 11 2.17 -13.62 5.25
N PRO A 12 1.22 -14.55 5.03
CA PRO A 12 -0.09 -14.19 4.46
C PRO A 12 -0.90 -13.27 5.37
N LEU A 13 -0.77 -13.41 6.69
CA LEU A 13 -1.41 -12.53 7.66
C LEU A 13 -0.81 -11.12 7.61
N LEU A 14 0.53 -11.01 7.58
CA LEU A 14 1.20 -9.72 7.45
C LEU A 14 0.85 -9.04 6.12
N TYR A 15 0.83 -9.79 5.02
CA TYR A 15 0.39 -9.29 3.72
C TYR A 15 -1.06 -8.81 3.76
N GLY A 16 -1.96 -9.61 4.34
CA GLY A 16 -3.36 -9.24 4.49
C GLY A 16 -3.55 -7.95 5.28
N VAL A 17 -2.85 -7.80 6.40
CA VAL A 17 -2.91 -6.57 7.23
C VAL A 17 -2.41 -5.36 6.46
N ILE A 18 -1.28 -5.46 5.76
CA ILE A 18 -0.71 -4.32 5.03
C ILE A 18 -1.59 -3.93 3.84
N ILE A 19 -2.09 -4.90 3.08
CA ILE A 19 -3.00 -4.65 1.96
C ILE A 19 -4.30 -4.02 2.47
N PHE A 20 -4.84 -4.54 3.57
CA PHE A 20 -6.02 -3.96 4.23
C PHE A 20 -5.78 -2.50 4.66
N LEU A 21 -4.63 -2.21 5.28
CA LEU A 21 -4.25 -0.84 5.63
C LEU A 21 -4.13 0.06 4.38
N GLY A 22 -3.61 -0.46 3.27
CA GLY A 22 -3.59 0.23 1.98
C GLY A 22 -4.99 0.65 1.52
N ILE A 23 -5.93 -0.30 1.52
CA ILE A 23 -7.31 -0.06 1.11
C ILE A 23 -8.02 0.90 2.08
N ALA A 24 -7.87 0.67 3.39
CA ALA A 24 -8.46 1.51 4.43
C ALA A 24 -7.92 2.96 4.36
N SER A 25 -6.62 3.12 4.11
CA SER A 25 -5.97 4.41 3.89
C SER A 25 -6.55 5.14 2.67
N MET A 26 -6.70 4.43 1.55
CA MET A 26 -7.29 4.98 0.34
C MET A 26 -8.74 5.40 0.58
N TRP A 27 -9.54 4.56 1.23
CA TRP A 27 -10.93 4.85 1.59
C TRP A 27 -11.04 6.09 2.47
N TYR A 28 -10.21 6.18 3.52
CA TYR A 28 -10.15 7.34 4.40
C TYR A 28 -9.83 8.63 3.63
N LYS A 29 -8.87 8.61 2.69
CA LYS A 29 -8.51 9.80 1.90
C LYS A 29 -9.60 10.20 0.91
N ILE A 30 -10.27 9.25 0.28
CA ILE A 30 -11.40 9.52 -0.62
C ILE A 30 -12.55 10.16 0.16
N THR A 31 -12.94 9.56 1.30
CA THR A 31 -14.05 10.07 2.13
C THR A 31 -13.75 11.42 2.79
N THR A 32 -12.49 11.72 3.10
CA THR A 32 -12.06 13.03 3.65
C THR A 32 -11.65 14.06 2.57
N ARG A 33 -11.92 13.78 1.29
CA ARG A 33 -11.61 14.68 0.14
C ARG A 33 -10.13 15.03 0.01
N ARG A 34 -9.22 14.17 0.49
CA ARG A 34 -7.76 14.34 0.35
C ARG A 34 -7.28 13.87 -1.03
N TRP A 35 -7.84 14.46 -2.09
CA TRP A 35 -7.69 14.00 -3.48
C TRP A 35 -6.24 13.88 -3.94
N LEU A 36 -5.40 14.89 -3.68
CA LEU A 36 -3.97 14.84 -4.05
C LEU A 36 -3.28 13.61 -3.45
N ALA A 37 -3.49 13.35 -2.17
CA ALA A 37 -2.88 12.22 -1.47
C ALA A 37 -3.42 10.88 -1.98
N ALA A 38 -4.73 10.78 -2.25
CA ALA A 38 -5.33 9.58 -2.85
C ALA A 38 -4.79 9.30 -4.26
N THR A 39 -4.64 10.32 -5.11
CA THR A 39 -4.08 10.19 -6.45
C THR A 39 -2.63 9.70 -6.40
N ILE A 40 -1.82 10.21 -5.47
CA ILE A 40 -0.44 9.76 -5.28
C ILE A 40 -0.40 8.28 -4.86
N GLU A 41 -1.21 7.86 -3.89
CA GLU A 41 -1.29 6.45 -3.48
C GLU A 41 -1.62 5.54 -4.66
N ILE A 42 -2.69 5.86 -5.41
CA ILE A 42 -3.13 5.05 -6.56
C ILE A 42 -2.03 4.98 -7.62
N THR A 43 -1.41 6.12 -7.94
CA THR A 43 -0.38 6.19 -8.99
C THR A 43 0.85 5.37 -8.61
N VAL A 44 1.35 5.53 -7.38
CA VAL A 44 2.52 4.79 -6.91
C VAL A 44 2.22 3.31 -6.80
N PHE A 45 1.04 2.93 -6.31
CA PHE A 45 0.62 1.53 -6.27
C PHE A 45 0.65 0.90 -7.67
N VAL A 46 -0.04 1.51 -8.64
CA VAL A 46 -0.13 0.98 -10.01
C VAL A 46 1.26 0.91 -10.66
N LEU A 47 2.10 1.93 -10.48
CA LEU A 47 3.46 1.96 -11.01
C LEU A 47 4.29 0.79 -10.45
N VAL A 48 4.39 0.69 -9.13
CA VAL A 48 5.24 -0.31 -8.47
C VAL A 48 4.71 -1.73 -8.70
N PHE A 49 3.39 -1.90 -8.71
CA PHE A 49 2.75 -3.19 -8.97
C PHE A 49 3.05 -3.69 -10.39
N LYS A 50 2.98 -2.79 -11.39
CA LYS A 50 3.37 -3.11 -12.76
C LYS A 50 4.86 -3.42 -12.88
N LEU A 51 5.73 -2.69 -12.18
CA LEU A 51 7.17 -2.97 -12.15
C LEU A 51 7.50 -4.34 -11.52
N HIS A 52 6.65 -4.85 -10.62
CA HIS A 52 6.77 -6.19 -10.03
C HIS A 52 5.98 -7.28 -10.79
N GLY A 53 5.56 -7.00 -12.03
CA GLY A 53 4.91 -7.98 -12.90
C GLY A 53 3.52 -8.43 -12.44
N GLY A 54 2.86 -7.68 -11.54
CA GLY A 54 1.52 -8.01 -11.06
C GLY A 54 1.45 -9.18 -10.07
N THR A 55 2.56 -9.50 -9.39
CA THR A 55 2.65 -10.63 -8.45
C THR A 55 2.12 -10.28 -7.05
N MET A 56 1.81 -11.31 -6.23
CA MET A 56 1.38 -11.12 -4.83
C MET A 56 2.41 -10.31 -4.00
N ASN A 57 3.68 -10.69 -4.09
CA ASN A 57 4.78 -9.97 -3.41
C ASN A 57 4.92 -8.55 -3.95
N GLY A 58 4.70 -8.36 -5.26
CA GLY A 58 4.62 -7.04 -5.88
C GLY A 58 3.50 -6.18 -5.35
N GLY A 59 2.31 -6.76 -5.11
CA GLY A 59 1.17 -6.06 -4.50
C GLY A 59 1.46 -5.61 -3.07
N PHE A 60 2.16 -6.45 -2.29
CA PHE A 60 2.61 -6.08 -0.95
C PHE A 60 3.60 -4.90 -0.99
N ALA A 61 4.67 -5.01 -1.79
CA ALA A 61 5.66 -3.95 -1.94
C ALA A 61 5.04 -2.65 -2.46
N ALA A 62 4.15 -2.75 -3.44
CA ALA A 62 3.41 -1.62 -3.99
C ALA A 62 2.50 -0.95 -2.95
N THR A 63 1.86 -1.72 -2.07
CA THR A 63 1.02 -1.16 -1.00
C THR A 63 1.86 -0.37 0.01
N VAL A 64 3.00 -0.92 0.44
CA VAL A 64 3.91 -0.22 1.36
C VAL A 64 4.42 1.08 0.73
N ALA A 65 4.88 1.01 -0.53
CA ALA A 65 5.36 2.18 -1.25
C ALA A 65 4.27 3.24 -1.43
N ALA A 66 3.05 2.82 -1.79
CA ALA A 66 1.91 3.72 -1.95
C ALA A 66 1.54 4.42 -0.65
N LEU A 67 1.43 3.68 0.47
CA LEU A 67 1.12 4.24 1.78
C LEU A 67 2.13 5.32 2.20
N LEU A 68 3.43 5.03 2.04
CA LEU A 68 4.50 5.98 2.36
C LEU A 68 4.45 7.21 1.46
N ALA A 69 4.30 7.01 0.14
CA ALA A 69 4.24 8.11 -0.81
C ALA A 69 3.00 9.00 -0.59
N GLY A 70 1.84 8.41 -0.34
CA GLY A 70 0.59 9.09 -0.04
C GLY A 70 0.58 9.85 1.29
N LEU A 71 1.48 9.51 2.21
CA LEU A 71 1.69 10.23 3.46
C LEU A 71 2.67 11.40 3.27
N ILE A 72 3.78 11.15 2.56
CA ILE A 72 4.95 12.03 2.54
C ILE A 72 4.87 13.05 1.39
N LEU A 73 4.62 12.61 0.14
CA LEU A 73 4.69 13.48 -1.04
C LEU A 73 3.69 14.64 -1.04
N PRO A 74 2.44 14.51 -0.56
CA PRO A 74 1.53 15.65 -0.47
C PRO A 74 2.06 16.81 0.39
N LEU A 75 2.90 16.51 1.40
CA LEU A 75 3.50 17.53 2.26
C LEU A 75 4.53 18.37 1.50
N PHE A 76 5.30 17.75 0.60
CA PHE A 76 6.26 18.45 -0.25
C PHE A 76 5.54 19.28 -1.32
N VAL A 77 4.51 18.71 -1.96
CA VAL A 77 3.75 19.43 -2.99
C VAL A 77 3.05 20.67 -2.42
N ARG A 78 2.47 20.57 -1.22
CA ARG A 78 1.81 21.72 -0.55
C ARG A 78 2.75 22.81 -0.07
N ARG A 79 4.05 22.53 0.08
CA ARG A 79 5.06 23.52 0.48
C ARG A 79 5.65 24.29 -0.71
N GLY A 80 5.51 23.77 -1.92
CA GLY A 80 6.02 24.38 -3.16
C GLY A 80 5.02 25.28 -3.88
N THR A 81 3.80 25.41 -3.37
CA THR A 81 2.71 26.30 -3.86
C THR A 81 2.42 27.36 -2.83
#